data_AF-A0A840SPN3-F1
#
_entry.id   AF-A0A840SPN3-F1
#
_cell.length_a   1.000
_cell.length_b   1.000
_cell.length_c   1.000
_cell.angle_alpha   90.00
_cell.angle_beta   90.00
_cell.angle_gamma   90.00
#
_symmetry.space_group_name_H-M   'P 1'
#
loop_
_entity.id
_entity.type
_entity.pdbx_description
1 polymer ?
#
loop_
_entity_poly.entity_id
_entity_poly.type
_entity_poly.pdbx_seq_one_letter_code
_entity_poly.pdbx_strand_id
1 'polypeptide(L)'
;MSSDCGGGLDFEASVRRAFARLTTDDLPRAAAARGWPVRTPDEFERLLLDHLHEQSGLPPGAPPSLFDMVLAVELGERLMSGSLCCDRMSRKMRCADRALETLKALLAQPRQ
;
A
#
# COMPACT_ATOMS: atom_id res chain seq x y z
N MET A 1 19.93 -32.33 19.36
CA MET A 1 18.57 -31.79 19.13
C MET A 1 18.73 -30.51 18.33
N SER A 2 18.74 -30.61 17.00
CA SER A 2 18.88 -29.47 16.12
C SER A 2 17.51 -29.19 15.53
N SER A 3 16.79 -28.21 16.10
CA SER A 3 15.43 -27.87 15.72
C SER A 3 15.46 -26.58 14.89
N ASP A 4 15.32 -26.75 13.58
CA ASP A 4 14.66 -25.87 12.61
C ASP A 4 14.64 -24.35 12.88
N CYS A 5 15.71 -23.66 12.45
CA CYS A 5 15.74 -22.20 12.30
C CYS A 5 15.77 -21.77 10.81
N GLY A 6 15.38 -22.64 9.87
CA GLY A 6 15.42 -22.36 8.43
C GLY A 6 14.13 -21.71 7.89
N GLY A 7 12.96 -22.16 8.36
CA GLY A 7 11.67 -21.79 7.76
C GLY A 7 11.25 -20.31 7.92
N GLY A 8 11.75 -19.60 8.93
CA GLY A 8 11.38 -18.20 9.18
C GLY A 8 11.97 -17.22 8.16
N LEU A 9 13.23 -17.44 7.77
CA LEU A 9 13.91 -16.60 6.78
C LEU A 9 13.37 -16.84 5.37
N ASP A 10 13.03 -18.10 5.04
CA ASP A 10 12.43 -18.46 3.76
C ASP A 10 11.00 -17.88 3.61
N PHE A 11 10.23 -17.87 4.70
CA PHE A 11 8.91 -17.26 4.73
C PHE A 11 8.99 -15.73 4.54
N GLU A 12 9.82 -15.04 5.32
CA GLU A 12 10.00 -13.59 5.19
C GLU A 12 10.45 -13.21 3.78
N ALA A 13 11.43 -13.91 3.22
CA ALA A 13 11.90 -13.68 1.86
C ALA A 13 10.79 -13.92 0.82
N SER A 14 9.94 -14.92 1.04
CA SER A 14 8.81 -15.23 0.16
C SER A 14 7.75 -14.13 0.20
N VAL A 15 7.40 -13.62 1.39
CA VAL A 15 6.46 -12.51 1.54
C VAL A 15 7.00 -11.24 0.90
N ARG A 16 8.28 -10.90 1.12
CA ARG A 16 8.92 -9.74 0.50
C ARG A 16 8.89 -9.82 -1.03
N ARG A 17 9.16 -11.00 -1.60
CA ARG A 17 9.07 -11.23 -3.05
C ARG A 17 7.64 -11.12 -3.56
N ALA A 18 6.66 -11.67 -2.83
CA ALA A 18 5.25 -11.58 -3.21
C ALA A 18 4.77 -10.13 -3.19
N PHE A 19 5.11 -9.36 -2.16
CA PHE A 19 4.79 -7.95 -2.05
C PHE A 19 5.42 -7.14 -3.18
N ALA A 20 6.71 -7.35 -3.46
CA ALA A 20 7.40 -6.69 -4.58
C ALA A 20 6.76 -7.04 -5.94
N ARG A 21 6.43 -8.31 -6.18
CA ARG A 21 5.75 -8.75 -7.43
C ARG A 21 4.37 -8.11 -7.58
N LEU A 22 3.62 -8.03 -6.48
CA LEU A 22 2.30 -7.41 -6.44
C LEU A 22 2.38 -5.93 -6.85
N THR A 23 3.34 -5.17 -6.30
CA THR A 23 3.42 -3.72 -6.51
C THR A 23 4.09 -3.33 -7.83
N THR A 24 5.00 -4.16 -8.32
CA THR A 24 5.76 -3.89 -9.55
C THR A 24 5.14 -4.42 -10.83
N ASP A 25 4.34 -5.50 -10.77
CA ASP A 25 3.76 -6.13 -11.97
C ASP A 25 2.23 -6.29 -11.86
N ASP A 26 1.74 -7.00 -10.85
CA ASP A 26 0.35 -7.42 -10.82
C ASP A 26 -0.64 -6.22 -10.70
N LEU A 27 -0.39 -5.28 -9.78
CA LEU A 27 -1.22 -4.08 -9.63
C LEU A 27 -1.13 -3.12 -10.82
N PRO A 28 0.06 -2.77 -11.36
CA PRO A 28 0.16 -2.00 -12.59
C PRO A 28 -0.61 -2.62 -13.76
N ARG A 29 -0.47 -3.94 -13.95
CA ARG A 29 -1.18 -4.67 -15.02
C ARG A 29 -2.70 -4.66 -14.80
N ALA A 30 -3.15 -4.89 -13.57
CA ALA A 30 -4.57 -4.82 -13.21
C ALA A 30 -5.12 -3.41 -13.41
N ALA A 31 -4.37 -2.37 -13.06
CA ALA A 31 -4.78 -0.99 -13.22
C ALA A 31 -4.96 -0.63 -14.70
N ALA A 32 -4.01 -1.01 -15.56
CA ALA A 32 -4.12 -0.82 -17.01
C ALA A 32 -5.33 -1.56 -17.60
N ALA A 33 -5.56 -2.81 -17.18
CA ALA A 33 -6.67 -3.62 -17.69
C ALA A 33 -8.06 -3.13 -17.23
N ARG A 34 -8.14 -2.50 -16.04
CA ARG A 34 -9.40 -2.12 -15.39
C ARG A 34 -9.69 -0.63 -15.43
N GLY A 35 -8.81 0.16 -16.04
CA GLY A 35 -8.92 1.62 -16.07
C GLY A 35 -8.75 2.28 -14.69
N TRP A 36 -8.07 1.62 -13.75
CA TRP A 36 -7.70 2.27 -12.48
C TRP A 36 -6.60 3.30 -12.72
N PRO A 37 -6.42 4.27 -11.79
CA PRO A 37 -5.32 5.22 -11.89
C PRO A 37 -3.98 4.47 -11.96
N VAL A 38 -3.24 4.70 -13.05
CA VAL A 38 -1.88 4.19 -13.23
C VAL A 38 -0.98 4.90 -12.22
N ARG A 39 -0.26 4.12 -11.44
CA ARG A 39 0.65 4.56 -10.39
C ARG A 39 1.99 3.86 -10.56
N THR A 40 3.04 4.47 -10.03
CA THR A 40 4.36 3.86 -9.87
C THR A 40 4.31 2.73 -8.83
N PRO A 41 5.26 1.78 -8.84
CA PRO A 41 5.33 0.74 -7.82
C PRO A 41 5.34 1.30 -6.39
N ASP A 42 6.16 2.33 -6.13
CA ASP A 42 6.25 2.98 -4.82
C ASP A 42 4.93 3.62 -4.38
N GLU A 43 4.12 4.11 -5.31
CA GLU A 43 2.79 4.66 -5.03
C GLU A 43 1.77 3.55 -4.72
N PHE A 44 1.87 2.38 -5.36
CA PHE A 44 1.06 1.22 -5.00
C PHE A 44 1.44 0.67 -3.62
N GLU A 45 2.74 0.61 -3.30
CA GLU A 45 3.21 0.21 -1.98
C GLU A 45 2.66 1.13 -0.89
N ARG A 46 2.83 2.44 -1.05
CA ARG A 46 2.28 3.44 -0.12
C ARG A 46 0.76 3.30 0.02
N LEU A 47 0.04 3.15 -1.08
CA LEU A 47 -1.41 3.01 -1.07
C LEU A 47 -1.88 1.77 -0.28
N LEU A 48 -1.20 0.63 -0.40
CA LEU A 48 -1.53 -0.55 0.39
C LEU A 48 -1.20 -0.35 1.87
N LEU A 49 0.00 0.17 2.18
CA LEU A 49 0.46 0.33 3.55
C LEU A 49 -0.30 1.42 4.30
N ASP A 50 -0.58 2.55 3.67
CA ASP A 50 -1.38 3.62 4.27
C ASP A 50 -2.79 3.14 4.58
N HIS A 51 -3.39 2.30 3.72
CA HIS A 51 -4.69 1.71 4.00
C HIS A 51 -4.67 0.80 5.24
N LEU A 52 -3.58 0.06 5.45
CA LEU A 52 -3.40 -0.77 6.64
C LEU A 52 -3.14 0.07 7.89
N HIS A 53 -2.28 1.08 7.80
CA HIS A 53 -1.97 2.00 8.89
C HIS A 53 -3.20 2.78 9.36
N GLU A 54 -4.08 3.21 8.44
CA GLU A 54 -5.36 3.84 8.79
C GLU A 54 -6.27 2.89 9.59
N GLN A 55 -6.25 1.59 9.30
CA GLN A 55 -7.06 0.60 10.01
C GLN A 55 -6.47 0.23 11.38
N SER A 56 -5.15 0.22 11.50
CA SER A 56 -4.44 -0.15 12.73
C SER A 56 -4.12 1.04 13.65
N GLY A 57 -4.31 2.27 13.19
CA GLY A 57 -3.99 3.48 13.95
C GLY A 57 -2.49 3.77 14.02
N LEU A 58 -1.69 3.18 13.13
CA LEU A 58 -0.24 3.40 13.06
C LEU A 58 0.08 4.73 12.36
N PRO A 59 1.17 5.41 12.75
CA PRO A 59 1.59 6.64 12.09
C PRO A 59 2.03 6.35 10.64
N PRO A 60 1.67 7.21 9.68
CA PRO A 60 2.10 7.08 8.29
C PRO A 60 3.63 7.21 8.19
N GLY A 61 4.24 6.40 7.31
CA GLY A 61 5.70 6.42 7.08
C GLY A 61 6.52 5.54 8.01
N ALA A 62 5.90 4.79 8.93
CA ALA A 62 6.58 3.71 9.63
C ALA A 62 7.04 2.64 8.62
N PRO A 63 8.25 2.06 8.77
CA PRO A 63 8.69 0.97 7.92
C PRO A 63 7.73 -0.22 8.10
N PRO A 64 7.28 -0.85 7.00
CA PRO A 64 6.31 -1.94 7.08
C PRO A 64 6.91 -3.14 7.81
N SER A 65 6.19 -3.66 8.80
CA SER A 65 6.51 -4.94 9.42
C SER A 65 6.22 -6.09 8.44
N LEU A 66 6.78 -7.28 8.73
CA LEU A 66 6.44 -8.47 7.95
C LEU A 66 4.93 -8.76 7.96
N PHE A 67 4.26 -8.47 9.08
CA PHE A 67 2.81 -8.61 9.20
C PHE A 67 2.08 -7.64 8.27
N ASP A 68 2.52 -6.39 8.18
CA ASP A 68 1.95 -5.40 7.24
C ASP A 68 2.12 -5.85 5.79
N MET A 69 3.27 -6.44 5.45
CA MET A 69 3.51 -6.96 4.09
C MET A 69 2.59 -8.14 3.77
N VAL A 70 2.35 -9.07 4.71
CA VAL A 70 1.40 -10.18 4.52
C VAL A 70 -0.01 -9.63 4.28
N LEU A 71 -0.46 -8.69 5.12
CA LEU A 71 -1.76 -8.06 4.96
C LEU A 71 -1.88 -7.27 3.66
N ALA A 72 -0.80 -6.62 3.22
CA ALA A 72 -0.77 -5.86 1.98
C ALA A 72 -0.87 -6.77 0.75
N VAL A 73 -0.22 -7.94 0.78
CA VAL A 73 -0.36 -8.96 -0.27
C VAL A 73 -1.81 -9.46 -0.34
N GLU A 74 -2.40 -9.82 0.80
CA GLU A 74 -3.80 -10.27 0.85
C GLU A 74 -4.77 -9.19 0.36
N LEU A 75 -4.54 -7.93 0.77
CA LEU A 75 -5.33 -6.79 0.31
C LEU A 75 -5.22 -6.61 -1.21
N GLY A 76 -4.02 -6.72 -1.76
CA GLY A 76 -3.76 -6.68 -3.20
C GLY A 76 -4.52 -7.77 -3.97
N GLU A 77 -4.46 -9.01 -3.51
CA GLU A 77 -5.19 -10.13 -4.11
C GLU A 77 -6.71 -9.92 -4.05
N ARG A 78 -7.23 -9.36 -2.95
CA ARG A 78 -8.66 -9.01 -2.82
C ARG A 78 -9.09 -7.91 -3.80
N LEU A 79 -8.24 -6.90 -4.02
CA LEU A 79 -8.48 -5.89 -5.05
C LEU A 79 -8.49 -6.53 -6.45
N MET A 80 -7.52 -7.39 -6.73
CA MET A 80 -7.39 -8.06 -8.02
C MET A 80 -8.49 -9.08 -8.27
N SER A 81 -9.01 -9.77 -7.26
CA SER A 81 -10.20 -10.62 -7.41
C SER A 81 -11.50 -9.84 -7.57
N GLY A 82 -11.48 -8.51 -7.35
CA GLY A 82 -12.66 -7.66 -7.44
C GLY A 82 -13.55 -7.72 -6.20
N SER A 83 -13.11 -8.37 -5.12
CA SER A 83 -13.83 -8.37 -3.84
C SER A 83 -13.76 -7.00 -3.14
N LEU A 84 -12.76 -6.18 -3.50
CA LEU A 84 -12.61 -4.79 -3.08
C LEU A 84 -12.56 -3.85 -4.28
N CYS A 85 -13.30 -2.74 -4.19
CA CYS A 85 -13.31 -1.71 -5.22
C CYS A 85 -12.16 -0.71 -5.01
N CYS A 86 -11.20 -0.69 -5.93
CA CYS A 86 -10.05 0.24 -5.93
C CYS A 86 -10.46 1.72 -5.85
N ASP A 87 -11.62 2.10 -6.36
CA ASP A 87 -12.13 3.48 -6.27
C ASP A 87 -12.53 3.87 -4.84
N ARG A 88 -12.93 2.91 -4.00
CA ARG A 88 -13.26 3.18 -2.59
C ARG A 88 -11.98 3.42 -1.78
N MET A 89 -10.90 2.72 -2.10
CA MET A 89 -9.57 2.98 -1.54
C MET A 89 -8.97 4.29 -2.05
N SER A 90 -9.01 4.51 -3.38
CA SER A 90 -8.47 5.73 -4.00
C SER A 90 -9.24 7.00 -3.62
N ARG A 91 -10.55 6.92 -3.35
CA ARG A 91 -11.35 8.07 -2.89
C ARG A 91 -10.92 8.59 -1.51
N LYS A 92 -10.42 7.72 -0.62
CA LYS A 92 -9.94 8.15 0.70
C LYS A 92 -8.58 8.86 0.61
N MET A 93 -7.64 8.34 -0.18
CA MET A 93 -6.37 9.01 -0.46
C MET A 93 -6.56 10.38 -1.14
N ARG A 94 -7.48 10.48 -2.11
CA ARG A 94 -7.78 11.77 -2.77
C ARG A 94 -8.30 12.83 -1.79
N CYS A 95 -8.97 12.46 -0.71
CA CYS A 95 -9.36 13.41 0.34
C CYS A 95 -8.15 13.88 1.16
N ALA A 96 -7.24 12.96 1.49
CA ALA A 96 -6.01 13.28 2.22
C ALA A 96 -5.06 14.16 1.39
N ASP A 97 -4.84 13.84 0.12
CA ASP A 97 -4.00 14.65 -0.78
C ASP A 97 -4.59 16.06 -0.98
N ARG A 98 -5.91 16.17 -1.17
CA ARG A 98 -6.55 17.47 -1.35
C ARG A 98 -6.52 18.32 -0.08
N ALA A 99 -6.63 17.69 1.09
CA ALA A 99 -6.47 18.35 2.38
C ALA A 99 -5.02 18.81 2.59
N LEU A 100 -4.03 17.97 2.22
CA LEU A 100 -2.60 18.29 2.31
C LEU A 100 -2.22 19.44 1.38
N GLU A 101 -2.71 19.43 0.13
CA GLU A 101 -2.49 20.52 -0.82
C GLU A 101 -3.17 21.82 -0.38
N THR A 102 -4.36 21.74 0.23
CA THR A 102 -5.02 22.90 0.84
C THR A 102 -4.20 23.45 2.03
N LEU A 103 -3.64 22.57 2.86
CA LEU A 103 -2.79 22.95 3.98
C LEU A 103 -1.48 23.60 3.52
N LYS A 104 -0.82 23.05 2.49
CA LYS A 104 0.36 23.66 1.86
C LYS A 104 0.03 25.04 1.29
N ALA A 105 -1.10 25.17 0.61
CA ALA A 105 -1.54 26.45 0.06
C ALA A 105 -1.80 27.49 1.17
N LEU A 106 -2.40 27.09 2.29
CA LEU A 106 -2.62 27.97 3.45
C LEU A 106 -1.31 28.37 4.15
N LEU A 107 -0.35 27.45 4.27
CA LEU A 107 0.95 27.72 4.87
C LEU A 107 1.86 28.57 3.97
N ALA A 108 1.66 28.51 2.65
CA ALA A 108 2.38 29.33 1.67
C ALA A 108 1.81 30.76 1.55
N GLN A 109 0.70 31.09 2.21
CA GLN A 109 0.21 32.46 2.27
C GLN A 109 1.08 33.30 3.22
N PRO A 110 1.62 34.45 2.77
CA PRO A 110 2.31 35.36 3.66
C PRO A 110 1.30 35.88 4.69
N ARG A 111 1.60 35.68 5.98
CA ARG A 111 0.82 36.27 7.07
C ARG A 111 0.90 37.79 6.92
N GLN A 112 -0.20 38.41 6.50
CA GLN A 112 -0.36 39.86 6.62
C GLN A 112 -0.54 40.23 8.09
#